data_AF-A0AAW7LGD5-F1
#
_entry.id   AF-A0AAW7LGD5-F1
#
_cell.length_a   1.000
_cell.length_b   1.000
_cell.length_c   1.000
_cell.angle_alpha   90.00
_cell.angle_beta   90.00
_cell.angle_gamma   90.00
#
_symmetry.space_group_name_H-M   'P 1'
#
loop_
_entity.id
_entity.type
_entity.pdbx_description
1 polymer ?
#
loop_
_entity_poly.entity_id
_entity_poly.type
_entity_poly.pdbx_seq_one_letter_code
_entity_poly.pdbx_strand_id
1 'polypeptide(L)'
;MVKERLNLTGRASLGYSNHYSGNIYNGNESITVTELKVKVTTTNGKSKTSRYYIDEVNIPPLTSISFGFDIILGGNGSEYSWAISSAKGYEEK
;
A
#
# COMPACT_ATOMS: atom_id res chain seq x y z
N MET A 1 -9.97 21.05 11.51
CA MET A 1 -8.77 20.68 10.73
C MET A 1 -9.20 19.66 9.71
N VAL A 2 -9.40 20.05 8.45
CA VAL A 2 -9.78 19.12 7.38
C VAL A 2 -8.52 18.37 7.00
N LYS A 3 -8.49 17.06 7.28
CA LYS A 3 -7.43 16.18 6.82
C LYS A 3 -7.67 16.02 5.32
N GLU A 4 -6.85 16.67 4.47
CA GLU A 4 -6.91 16.39 3.04
C GLU A 4 -6.85 14.88 2.82
N ARG A 5 -7.85 14.35 2.13
CA ARG A 5 -7.87 12.93 1.77
C ARG A 5 -6.91 12.76 0.61
N LEU A 6 -5.75 12.16 0.89
CA LEU A 6 -4.81 11.77 -0.15
C LEU A 6 -5.53 10.93 -1.22
N ASN A 7 -5.47 11.38 -2.46
CA ASN A 7 -6.01 10.68 -3.62
C ASN A 7 -4.99 9.65 -4.11
N LEU A 8 -5.06 8.44 -3.57
CA LEU A 8 -4.17 7.34 -3.95
C LEU A 8 -4.97 6.15 -4.46
N THR A 9 -4.51 5.59 -5.58
CA THR A 9 -5.04 4.34 -6.13
C THR A 9 -3.89 3.42 -6.49
N GLY A 10 -4.15 2.11 -6.60
CA GLY A 10 -3.09 1.20 -6.99
C GLY A 10 -3.58 -0.21 -7.24
N ARG A 11 -2.64 -1.06 -7.60
CA ARG A 11 -2.82 -2.50 -7.75
C ARG A 11 -1.59 -3.17 -7.16
N ALA A 12 -1.82 -4.21 -6.37
CA ALA A 12 -0.77 -5.01 -5.77
C ALA A 12 -1.23 -6.44 -5.58
N SER A 13 -0.27 -7.34 -5.56
CA SER A 13 -0.47 -8.77 -5.38
C SER A 13 0.74 -9.38 -4.70
N LEU A 14 0.56 -10.59 -4.16
CA LEU A 14 1.68 -11.40 -3.71
C LEU A 14 2.47 -11.87 -4.95
N GLY A 15 3.75 -11.53 -5.00
CA GLY A 15 4.70 -11.99 -6.01
C GLY A 15 5.33 -13.34 -5.64
N TYR A 16 6.57 -13.56 -6.08
CA TYR A 16 7.31 -14.77 -5.71
C TYR A 16 7.64 -14.77 -4.21
N SER A 17 7.55 -15.94 -3.59
CA SER A 17 7.77 -16.12 -2.15
C SER A 17 6.81 -15.27 -1.30
N ASN A 18 7.35 -14.40 -0.45
CA ASN A 18 6.66 -13.58 0.52
C ASN A 18 6.66 -12.08 0.15
N HIS A 19 7.09 -11.74 -1.07
CA HIS A 19 7.19 -10.35 -1.49
C HIS A 19 5.85 -9.86 -2.04
N TYR A 20 5.24 -8.89 -1.36
CA TYR A 20 4.01 -8.24 -1.81
C TYR A 20 4.35 -6.91 -2.46
N SER A 21 3.98 -6.74 -3.72
CA SER A 21 4.38 -5.55 -4.48
C SER A 21 3.34 -5.13 -5.50
N GLY A 22 3.50 -3.92 -6.03
CA GLY A 22 2.56 -3.34 -6.96
C GLY A 22 2.96 -1.94 -7.41
N ASN A 23 2.00 -1.24 -8.00
CA ASN A 23 2.13 0.16 -8.38
C ASN A 23 1.07 0.99 -7.67
N ILE A 24 1.47 2.19 -7.25
CA ILE A 24 0.59 3.20 -6.66
C ILE A 24 0.65 4.44 -7.53
N TYR A 25 -0.53 4.95 -7.89
CA TYR A 25 -0.72 6.24 -8.53
C TYR A 25 -1.08 7.27 -7.47
N ASN A 26 -0.32 8.37 -7.45
CA ASN A 26 -0.60 9.57 -6.69
C ASN A 26 -1.43 10.53 -7.53
N GLY A 27 -2.73 10.59 -7.27
CA GLY A 27 -3.67 11.49 -7.92
C GLY A 27 -3.83 12.85 -7.22
N ASN A 28 -2.94 13.20 -6.29
CA ASN A 28 -2.89 14.55 -5.73
C ASN A 28 -2.15 15.48 -6.70
N GLU A 29 -2.55 16.75 -6.76
CA GLU A 29 -1.97 17.74 -7.69
C GLU A 29 -0.73 18.43 -7.15
N SER A 30 -0.61 18.57 -5.82
CA SER A 30 0.48 19.30 -5.17
C SER A 30 1.22 18.48 -4.11
N ILE A 31 0.84 17.23 -3.81
CA ILE A 31 1.44 16.47 -2.70
C ILE A 31 2.40 15.41 -3.22
N THR A 32 3.66 15.44 -2.78
CA THR A 32 4.58 14.29 -2.90
C THR A 32 4.33 13.31 -1.74
N VAL A 33 4.06 12.04 -2.04
CA VAL A 33 3.90 10.99 -1.01
C VAL A 33 5.23 10.35 -0.69
N THR A 34 5.58 10.25 0.60
CA THR A 34 6.87 9.73 1.08
C THR A 34 6.76 8.46 1.92
N GLU A 35 5.57 8.13 2.41
CA GLU A 35 5.34 6.93 3.22
C GLU A 35 3.97 6.33 2.88
N LEU A 36 3.93 5.02 2.63
CA LEU A 36 2.69 4.25 2.49
C LEU A 36 2.55 3.27 3.65
N LYS A 37 1.39 3.28 4.31
CA LYS A 37 0.99 2.22 5.23
C LYS A 37 -0.07 1.34 4.58
N VAL A 38 0.30 0.12 4.26
CA VAL A 38 -0.58 -0.86 3.59
C VAL A 38 -1.06 -1.89 4.60
N LYS A 39 -2.38 -2.12 4.61
CA LYS A 39 -2.98 -3.23 5.34
C LYS A 39 -3.08 -4.43 4.40
N VAL A 40 -2.40 -5.52 4.71
CA VAL A 40 -2.59 -6.80 4.03
C VAL A 40 -3.44 -7.70 4.91
N THR A 41 -4.49 -8.28 4.33
CA THR A 41 -5.39 -9.22 5.00
C THR A 41 -5.25 -10.59 4.35
N THR A 42 -4.86 -11.56 5.16
CA THR A 42 -4.79 -12.97 4.80
C THR A 42 -6.09 -13.65 5.22
N THR A 43 -6.73 -14.35 4.28
CA THR A 43 -7.93 -15.15 4.53
C THR A 43 -7.61 -16.62 4.32
N ASN A 44 -7.85 -17.46 5.33
CA ASN A 44 -7.74 -18.91 5.24
C ASN A 44 -9.03 -19.54 5.76
N GLY A 45 -9.87 -20.01 4.84
CA GLY A 45 -11.24 -20.42 5.14
C GLY A 45 -12.03 -19.28 5.81
N LYS A 46 -12.44 -19.48 7.07
CA LYS A 46 -13.19 -18.46 7.85
C LYS A 46 -12.29 -17.51 8.64
N SER A 47 -11.00 -17.81 8.77
CA SER A 47 -10.07 -17.01 9.56
C SER A 47 -9.51 -15.86 8.73
N LYS A 48 -9.53 -14.65 9.30
CA LYS A 48 -8.94 -13.45 8.70
C LYS A 48 -7.92 -12.85 9.66
N THR A 49 -6.70 -12.63 9.17
CA THR A 49 -5.64 -11.93 9.91
C THR A 49 -5.19 -10.73 9.10
N SER A 50 -5.10 -9.57 9.73
CA SER A 50 -4.60 -8.36 9.08
C SER A 50 -3.30 -7.90 9.72
N ARG A 51 -2.36 -7.47 8.89
CA ARG A 51 -1.10 -6.85 9.31
C ARG A 51 -0.88 -5.55 8.54
N TYR A 52 -0.15 -4.63 9.15
CA TYR A 52 0.21 -3.36 8.54
C TYR A 52 1.69 -3.37 8.20
N TYR A 53 2.01 -2.97 6.98
CA TYR A 53 3.36 -2.82 6.47
C TYR A 53 3.56 -1.37 6.06
N ILE A 54 4.75 -0.86 6.31
CA ILE A 54 5.14 0.51 5.97
C ILE A 54 6.23 0.41 4.92
N ASP A 55 6.08 1.17 3.85
CA ASP A 55 7.06 1.33 2.79
C ASP A 55 7.43 2.81 2.65
N GLU A 56 8.72 3.08 2.55
CA GLU A 56 9.25 4.40 2.26
C GLU A 56 9.31 4.57 0.75
N VAL A 57 8.64 5.59 0.24
CA VAL A 57 8.47 5.81 -1.20
C VAL A 57 8.79 7.26 -1.55
N ASN A 58 8.83 7.57 -2.84
CA ASN A 58 8.82 8.94 -3.31
C ASN A 58 7.90 8.99 -4.53
N ILE A 59 6.64 9.37 -4.30
CA ILE A 59 5.61 9.43 -5.35
C ILE A 59 5.27 10.90 -5.63
N PRO A 60 5.86 11.53 -6.65
CA PRO A 60 5.47 12.88 -7.08
C PRO A 60 3.97 12.98 -7.43
N PRO A 61 3.40 14.21 -7.41
CA PRO A 61 2.05 14.47 -7.91
C PRO A 61 1.81 13.89 -9.30
N LEU A 62 0.62 13.33 -9.50
CA LEU A 62 0.16 12.79 -10.80
C LEU A 62 1.09 11.74 -11.43
N THR A 63 1.85 10.98 -10.61
CA THR A 63 2.73 9.92 -11.09
C THR A 63 2.39 8.55 -10.51
N SER A 64 2.91 7.50 -11.17
CA SER A 64 2.89 6.13 -10.65
C SER A 64 4.29 5.65 -10.32
N ILE A 65 4.44 4.92 -9.21
CA ILE A 65 5.69 4.28 -8.80
C ILE A 65 5.41 2.89 -8.24
N SER A 66 6.42 2.01 -8.35
CA SER A 66 6.42 0.70 -7.72
C SER A 66 6.66 0.80 -6.22
N PHE A 67 5.96 -0.03 -5.45
CA PHE A 67 6.20 -0.21 -4.02
C PHE A 67 6.25 -1.71 -3.70
N GLY A 68 6.86 -2.09 -2.59
CA GLY A 68 6.96 -3.50 -2.23
C GLY A 68 7.58 -3.78 -0.87
N PHE A 69 7.11 -4.82 -0.23
CA PHE A 69 7.60 -5.26 1.08
C PHE A 69 7.34 -6.75 1.28
N ASP A 70 8.15 -7.34 2.16
CA ASP A 70 7.99 -8.72 2.56
C ASP A 70 6.88 -8.86 3.61
N ILE A 71 6.01 -9.84 3.42
CA ILE A 71 4.90 -10.13 4.33
C ILE A 71 5.13 -11.44 5.10
N ILE A 72 4.44 -11.57 6.23
CA ILE A 72 4.26 -12.87 6.86
C ILE A 72 3.22 -13.64 6.05
N LEU A 73 3.64 -14.75 5.45
CA LEU A 73 2.76 -15.64 4.70
C LEU A 73 1.71 -16.28 5.60
N GLY A 74 0.50 -16.44 5.06
CA GLY A 74 -0.51 -17.32 5.61
C GLY A 74 -0.15 -18.80 5.41
N GLY A 75 -0.93 -19.68 6.05
CA GLY A 75 -0.84 -21.11 5.79
C GLY A 75 -1.20 -21.47 4.34
N ASN A 76 -0.96 -22.72 3.95
CA ASN A 76 -1.26 -23.18 2.59
C ASN A 76 -2.74 -22.92 2.21
N GLY A 77 -2.96 -22.49 0.97
CA GLY A 77 -4.30 -22.11 0.46
C GLY A 77 -4.82 -20.76 0.93
N SER A 78 -3.98 -19.90 1.55
CA SER A 78 -4.42 -18.56 1.97
C SER A 78 -4.57 -17.61 0.78
N GLU A 79 -5.64 -16.82 0.81
CA GLU A 79 -5.87 -15.69 -0.09
C GLU A 79 -5.39 -14.38 0.55
N TYR A 80 -4.99 -13.42 -0.29
CA TYR A 80 -4.47 -12.13 0.16
C TYR A 80 -5.23 -10.98 -0.49
N SER A 81 -5.64 -10.02 0.33
CA SER A 81 -6.15 -8.73 -0.13
C SER A 81 -5.38 -7.60 0.55
N TRP A 82 -5.44 -6.41 -0.05
CA TRP A 82 -4.72 -5.25 0.46
C TRP A 82 -5.58 -3.99 0.39
N ALA A 83 -5.22 -3.01 1.22
CA ALA A 83 -5.76 -1.66 1.15
C ALA A 83 -4.72 -0.66 1.64
N ILE A 84 -4.74 0.54 1.06
CA ILE A 84 -3.99 1.69 1.58
C ILE A 84 -4.67 2.11 2.88
N SER A 85 -3.99 1.96 4.01
CA SER A 85 -4.52 2.33 5.33
C SER A 85 -4.30 3.81 5.63
N SER A 86 -3.12 4.33 5.29
CA SER A 86 -2.76 5.73 5.42
C SER A 86 -1.52 6.01 4.57
N ALA A 87 -1.26 7.28 4.31
CA ALA A 87 -0.03 7.73 3.68
C ALA A 87 0.38 9.08 4.29
N LYS A 88 1.66 9.42 4.16
CA LYS A 88 2.22 10.72 4.56
C LYS A 88 3.01 11.31 3.39
N GLY A 89 3.16 12.62 3.40
CA GLY A 89 3.81 13.37 2.34
C GLY A 89 3.95 14.83 2.70
N TYR A 90 4.37 15.64 1.74
CA TYR A 90 4.47 17.09 1.84
C TYR A 90 3.92 17.75 0.59
N GLU A 91 3.49 19.00 0.72
CA GLU A 91 3.05 19.82 -0.40
C GLU A 91 4.26 20.42 -1.13
N GLU A 92 4.26 20.32 -2.45
CA GLU A 92 5.23 20.97 -3.34
C GLU A 92 5.02 22.48 -3.31
N LYS A 93 6.11 23.23 -3.32
CA LYS A 93 6.11 24.69 -3.25
C LYS A 93 5.93 25.35 -4.61
#